data_AF-A0A2E9L071-F1
#
_entry.id   AF-A0A2E9L071-F1
#
_cell.length_a   1.000
_cell.length_b   1.000
_cell.length_c   1.000
_cell.angle_alpha   90.00
_cell.angle_beta   90.00
_cell.angle_gamma   90.00
#
_symmetry.space_group_name_H-M   'P 1'
#
loop_
_entity.id
_entity.type
_entity.pdbx_description
1 polymer ?
#
loop_
_entity_poly.entity_id
_entity_poly.type
_entity_poly.pdbx_seq_one_letter_code
_entity_poly.pdbx_strand_id
1 'polypeptide(L)'
;MVHKCRFGVEAILSYCRWAGLRDIERGLPIEENTIFRIYSMTKPIASVALLMLLEEGHFRLDTPASEFLPKFADLEVCAGIDEKTGDMQKEACKRPVTIHQLLTHTSGLTYEMHAEHHPVAKLHQQSSADRARLSLEWMVDHLLNFPLA
;
A
#
# COMPACT_ATOMS: atom_id res chain seq x y z
N MET A 1 -7.04 -18.90 26.10
CA MET A 1 -6.82 -19.41 24.73
C MET A 1 -8.13 -19.28 23.98
N VAL A 2 -8.20 -18.55 22.87
CA VAL A 2 -9.09 -18.74 21.69
C VAL A 2 -9.01 -17.50 20.78
N HIS A 3 -8.79 -17.80 19.51
CA HIS A 3 -8.54 -16.95 18.34
C HIS A 3 -9.77 -16.12 17.90
N LYS A 4 -9.58 -15.00 17.19
CA LYS A 4 -10.66 -14.20 16.58
C LYS A 4 -10.30 -13.77 15.14
N CYS A 5 -11.19 -14.08 14.18
CA CYS A 5 -11.25 -13.55 12.81
C CYS A 5 -12.76 -13.47 12.40
N ARG A 6 -13.18 -12.55 11.50
CA ARG A 6 -14.59 -12.29 11.12
C ARG A 6 -14.90 -12.78 9.69
N PHE A 7 -16.07 -13.43 9.48
CA PHE A 7 -16.63 -13.82 8.15
C PHE A 7 -18.18 -13.84 8.14
N GLY A 8 -18.83 -13.63 6.99
CA GLY A 8 -20.29 -13.80 6.79
C GLY A 8 -20.80 -13.56 5.35
N VAL A 9 -21.93 -14.20 4.98
CA VAL A 9 -22.70 -14.03 3.71
C VAL A 9 -24.20 -14.03 4.08
N GLU A 10 -24.96 -13.06 3.55
CA GLU A 10 -26.30 -12.63 4.01
C GLU A 10 -26.31 -12.08 5.46
N ALA A 11 -26.90 -10.91 5.67
CA ALA A 11 -26.72 -10.03 6.84
C ALA A 11 -27.28 -10.55 8.18
N ILE A 12 -27.05 -11.82 8.53
CA ILE A 12 -27.28 -12.39 9.85
C ILE A 12 -25.95 -12.37 10.61
N LEU A 13 -25.90 -11.60 11.71
CA LEU A 13 -24.74 -11.60 12.59
C LEU A 13 -24.61 -12.97 13.27
N SER A 14 -23.78 -13.84 12.72
CA SER A 14 -23.59 -15.18 13.26
C SER A 14 -22.76 -15.20 14.55
N TYR A 15 -21.83 -14.25 14.72
CA TYR A 15 -20.92 -14.24 15.87
C TYR A 15 -20.31 -12.86 16.16
N CYS A 16 -20.39 -12.41 17.41
CA CYS A 16 -19.71 -11.21 17.92
C CYS A 16 -19.32 -11.38 19.40
N ARG A 17 -18.08 -11.03 19.74
CA ARG A 17 -17.55 -11.00 21.11
C ARG A 17 -16.44 -9.96 21.21
N TRP A 18 -16.29 -9.33 22.38
CA TRP A 18 -15.15 -8.48 22.76
C TRP A 18 -14.35 -9.18 23.85
N ALA A 19 -13.02 -9.07 23.80
CA ALA A 19 -12.15 -9.77 24.74
C ALA A 19 -10.80 -9.06 24.80
N GLY A 20 -10.20 -9.01 25.99
CA GLY A 20 -8.92 -8.35 26.22
C GLY A 20 -9.07 -6.89 26.62
N LEU A 21 -7.92 -6.22 26.72
CA LEU A 21 -7.82 -4.83 27.14
C LEU A 21 -7.43 -3.95 25.94
N ARG A 22 -8.06 -2.79 25.79
CA ARG A 22 -7.64 -1.75 24.83
C ARG A 22 -6.43 -0.96 25.32
N ASP A 23 -6.18 -0.99 26.64
CA ASP A 23 -5.09 -0.33 27.32
C ASP A 23 -4.68 -1.20 28.52
N ILE A 24 -3.45 -1.70 28.51
CA ILE A 24 -2.97 -2.68 29.50
C ILE A 24 -2.63 -1.96 30.81
N GLU A 25 -1.94 -0.84 30.71
CA GLU A 25 -1.44 -0.03 31.81
C GLU A 25 -2.59 0.55 32.65
N ARG A 26 -3.68 0.95 31.98
CA ARG A 26 -4.89 1.49 32.62
C ARG A 26 -5.96 0.43 32.89
N GLY A 27 -5.73 -0.82 32.49
CA GLY A 27 -6.68 -1.92 32.70
C GLY A 27 -8.02 -1.74 31.99
N LEU A 28 -8.07 -1.02 30.86
CA LEU A 28 -9.33 -0.69 30.18
C LEU A 28 -9.75 -1.83 29.24
N PRO A 29 -10.97 -2.38 29.37
CA PRO A 29 -11.44 -3.45 28.50
C PRO A 29 -11.69 -2.96 27.06
N ILE A 30 -11.63 -3.88 26.11
CA ILE A 30 -12.19 -3.65 24.77
C ILE A 30 -13.72 -3.63 24.88
N GLU A 31 -14.31 -2.53 24.42
CA GLU A 31 -15.75 -2.29 24.33
C GLU A 31 -16.22 -2.37 22.87
N GLU A 32 -17.54 -2.39 22.67
CA GLU A 32 -18.19 -2.47 21.36
C GLU A 32 -17.66 -1.44 20.34
N ASN A 33 -17.55 -0.19 20.76
CA ASN A 33 -17.17 0.94 19.92
C ASN A 33 -15.68 1.31 20.06
N THR A 34 -14.84 0.36 20.47
CA THR A 34 -13.39 0.61 20.53
C THR A 34 -12.87 0.92 19.14
N ILE A 35 -12.20 2.07 19.00
CA ILE A 35 -11.60 2.50 17.74
C ILE A 35 -10.26 1.79 17.55
N PHE A 36 -10.10 1.12 16.42
CA PHE A 36 -8.85 0.45 16.03
C PHE A 36 -8.23 1.12 14.82
N ARG A 37 -6.89 1.14 14.78
CA ARG A 37 -6.16 1.42 13.54
C ARG A 37 -6.21 0.17 12.67
N ILE A 38 -6.89 0.26 11.52
CA ILE A 38 -7.14 -0.89 10.66
C ILE A 38 -6.02 -1.16 9.62
N TYR A 39 -5.05 -0.24 9.51
CA TYR A 39 -3.90 -0.35 8.61
C TYR A 39 -4.28 -0.80 7.20
N SER A 40 -3.66 -1.86 6.67
CA SER A 40 -3.90 -2.36 5.32
C SER A 40 -5.34 -2.81 5.05
N MET A 41 -6.18 -3.00 6.08
CA MET A 41 -7.62 -3.24 5.88
C MET A 41 -8.34 -2.02 5.28
N THR A 42 -7.69 -0.86 5.16
CA THR A 42 -8.17 0.27 4.36
C THR A 42 -8.18 -0.04 2.86
N LYS A 43 -7.32 -0.94 2.36
CA LYS A 43 -7.18 -1.21 0.92
C LYS A 43 -8.49 -1.66 0.25
N PRO A 44 -9.25 -2.65 0.77
CA PRO A 44 -10.54 -3.00 0.17
C PRO A 44 -11.53 -1.84 0.10
N ILE A 45 -11.54 -0.94 1.09
CA ILE A 45 -12.41 0.25 1.07
C ILE A 45 -12.03 1.18 -0.09
N ALA A 46 -10.73 1.46 -0.24
CA ALA A 46 -10.22 2.28 -1.35
C ALA A 46 -10.43 1.59 -2.72
N SER A 47 -10.24 0.27 -2.80
CA SER A 47 -10.48 -0.51 -4.02
C SER A 47 -11.94 -0.46 -4.45
N VAL A 48 -12.89 -0.60 -3.52
CA VAL A 48 -14.32 -0.47 -3.85
C VAL A 48 -14.64 0.94 -4.35
N ALA A 49 -14.11 1.99 -3.70
CA ALA A 49 -14.31 3.36 -4.17
C ALA A 49 -13.78 3.57 -5.60
N LEU A 50 -12.61 3.01 -5.92
CA LEU A 50 -12.07 3.03 -7.29
C LEU A 50 -12.96 2.24 -8.27
N LEU A 51 -13.47 1.08 -7.88
CA LEU A 51 -14.33 0.27 -8.75
C LEU A 51 -15.69 0.93 -9.01
N MET A 52 -16.24 1.69 -8.05
CA MET A 52 -17.43 2.52 -8.29
C MET A 52 -17.17 3.58 -9.36
N LEU A 53 -16.04 4.30 -9.29
CA LEU A 53 -15.66 5.28 -10.31
C LEU A 53 -15.44 4.64 -11.68
N LEU A 54 -14.94 3.40 -11.71
CA LEU A 54 -14.81 2.62 -12.93
C LEU A 54 -16.18 2.28 -13.54
N GLU A 55 -17.16 1.87 -12.72
CA GLU A 55 -18.53 1.59 -13.17
C GLU A 55 -19.21 2.86 -13.71
N GLU A 56 -18.91 4.03 -13.14
CA GLU A 56 -19.35 5.34 -13.61
C GLU A 56 -18.63 5.80 -14.89
N GLY A 57 -17.63 5.06 -15.36
CA GLY A 57 -16.92 5.33 -16.61
C GLY A 57 -15.83 6.40 -16.51
N HIS A 58 -15.37 6.75 -15.31
CA HIS A 58 -14.32 7.76 -15.12
C HIS A 58 -12.94 7.32 -15.62
N PHE A 59 -12.67 6.01 -15.65
CA PHE A 59 -11.45 5.43 -16.19
C PHE A 59 -11.67 3.95 -16.53
N ARG A 60 -10.64 3.30 -17.10
CA ARG A 60 -10.60 1.85 -17.34
C ARG A 60 -9.45 1.21 -16.56
N LEU A 61 -9.51 -0.11 -16.36
CA LEU A 61 -8.44 -0.84 -15.66
C LEU A 61 -7.07 -0.71 -16.34
N ASP A 62 -7.05 -0.58 -17.66
CA ASP A 62 -5.86 -0.37 -18.48
C ASP A 62 -5.42 1.09 -18.61
N THR A 63 -6.17 2.04 -18.01
CA THR A 63 -5.77 3.46 -17.97
C THR A 63 -4.43 3.62 -17.25
N PRO A 64 -3.44 4.30 -17.86
CA PRO A 64 -2.20 4.68 -17.20
C PRO A 64 -2.43 5.53 -15.96
N ALA A 65 -1.74 5.21 -14.87
CA ALA A 65 -1.78 6.00 -13.63
C ALA A 65 -1.28 7.44 -13.84
N SER A 66 -0.42 7.66 -14.85
CA SER A 66 0.10 8.97 -15.21
C SER A 66 -0.95 9.97 -15.68
N GLU A 67 -2.13 9.53 -16.10
CA GLU A 67 -3.25 10.42 -16.43
C GLU A 67 -3.79 11.17 -15.20
N PHE A 68 -3.66 10.57 -14.01
CA PHE A 68 -4.10 11.14 -12.73
C PHE A 68 -2.94 11.62 -11.85
N LEU A 69 -1.79 10.96 -11.97
CA LEU A 69 -0.58 11.21 -11.17
C LEU A 69 0.61 11.41 -12.13
N PRO A 70 0.84 12.63 -12.66
CA PRO A 70 1.83 12.87 -13.72
C PRO A 70 3.23 12.33 -13.44
N LYS A 71 3.65 12.23 -12.17
CA LYS A 71 4.94 11.62 -11.78
C LYS A 71 5.09 10.14 -12.14
N PHE A 72 4.01 9.44 -12.48
CA PHE A 72 4.04 8.07 -13.01
C PHE A 72 4.42 7.99 -14.49
N ALA A 73 4.62 9.11 -15.20
CA ALA A 73 4.97 9.10 -16.62
C ALA A 73 6.41 8.63 -16.90
N ASP A 74 7.36 9.03 -16.04
CA ASP A 74 8.80 8.86 -16.26
C ASP A 74 9.43 7.96 -15.19
N LEU A 75 8.85 6.76 -15.01
CA LEU A 75 9.31 5.81 -13.99
C LEU A 75 10.58 5.07 -14.45
N GLU A 76 11.46 4.80 -13.49
CA GLU A 76 12.60 3.92 -13.63
C GLU A 76 12.31 2.55 -12.98
N VAL A 77 13.01 1.50 -13.39
CA VAL A 77 12.96 0.15 -12.80
C VAL A 77 14.37 -0.28 -12.42
N CYS A 78 14.51 -0.98 -11.30
CA CYS A 78 15.77 -1.57 -10.86
C CYS A 78 16.14 -2.73 -11.79
N ALA A 79 17.16 -2.55 -12.62
CA ALA A 79 17.65 -3.57 -13.55
C ALA A 79 18.65 -4.55 -12.91
N GLY A 80 19.14 -4.25 -11.70
CA GLY A 80 20.09 -5.05 -10.96
C GLY A 80 21.05 -4.21 -10.13
N ILE A 81 22.04 -4.87 -9.53
CA ILE A 81 23.15 -4.22 -8.84
C ILE A 81 24.43 -4.54 -9.63
N ASP A 82 25.23 -3.51 -9.93
CA ASP A 82 26.54 -3.69 -10.54
C ASP A 82 27.46 -4.43 -9.55
N GLU A 83 27.96 -5.60 -9.95
CA GLU A 83 28.80 -6.44 -9.07
C GLU A 83 30.16 -5.80 -8.73
N LYS A 84 30.64 -4.86 -9.55
CA LYS A 84 31.96 -4.24 -9.37
C LYS A 84 31.88 -2.97 -8.53
N THR A 85 30.86 -2.15 -8.75
CA THR A 85 30.71 -0.87 -8.04
C THR A 85 29.74 -0.95 -6.86
N GLY A 86 28.84 -1.93 -6.86
CA GLY A 86 27.75 -2.04 -5.88
C GLY A 86 26.60 -1.08 -6.16
N ASP A 87 26.63 -0.35 -7.28
CA ASP A 87 25.61 0.65 -7.61
C ASP A 87 24.35 0.01 -8.20
N MET A 88 23.20 0.64 -7.94
CA MET A 88 21.94 0.22 -8.55
C MET A 88 21.88 0.62 -10.02
N GLN A 89 21.70 -0.36 -10.88
CA GLN A 89 21.42 -0.15 -12.29
C GLN A 89 19.94 0.12 -12.49
N LYS A 90 19.63 1.15 -13.26
CA LYS A 90 18.26 1.58 -13.54
C LYS A 90 17.98 1.55 -15.04
N GLU A 91 16.77 1.17 -15.41
CA GLU A 91 16.27 1.31 -16.78
C GLU A 91 14.94 2.06 -16.81
N ALA A 92 14.65 2.73 -17.92
CA ALA A 92 13.34 3.36 -18.11
C ALA A 92 12.24 2.29 -18.12
N CYS A 93 11.11 2.57 -17.46
CA CYS A 93 9.97 1.68 -17.45
C CYS A 93 9.40 1.54 -18.88
N LYS A 94 9.41 0.32 -19.41
CA LYS A 94 9.07 0.05 -20.83
C LYS A 94 7.58 0.18 -21.15
N ARG A 95 6.72 0.23 -20.13
CA ARG A 95 5.26 0.33 -20.25
C ARG A 95 4.71 1.17 -19.10
N PRO A 96 3.68 1.99 -19.33
CA PRO A 96 3.05 2.73 -18.24
C PRO A 96 2.49 1.79 -17.17
N VAL A 97 2.59 2.21 -15.91
CA VAL A 97 1.89 1.55 -14.80
C VAL A 97 0.39 1.84 -14.93
N THR A 98 -0.42 0.80 -14.90
CA THR A 98 -1.89 0.89 -15.02
C THR A 98 -2.60 0.88 -13.67
N ILE A 99 -3.84 1.35 -13.63
CA ILE A 99 -4.70 1.27 -12.43
C ILE A 99 -4.88 -0.19 -12.00
N HIS A 100 -5.04 -1.14 -12.93
CA HIS A 100 -5.12 -2.57 -12.63
C HIS A 100 -3.89 -3.04 -11.83
N GLN A 101 -2.69 -2.69 -12.28
CA GLN A 101 -1.45 -3.10 -11.60
C GLN A 101 -1.32 -2.50 -10.19
N LEU A 102 -1.85 -1.30 -9.96
CA LEU A 102 -1.93 -0.71 -8.62
C LEU A 102 -2.89 -1.51 -7.72
N LEU A 103 -4.08 -1.86 -8.23
CA LEU A 103 -5.08 -2.65 -7.50
C LEU A 103 -4.62 -4.07 -7.20
N THR A 104 -3.81 -4.67 -8.07
CA THR A 104 -3.34 -6.06 -7.93
C THR A 104 -1.93 -6.18 -7.35
N HIS A 105 -1.31 -5.07 -6.93
CA HIS A 105 0.07 -5.06 -6.41
C HIS A 105 1.11 -5.64 -7.38
N THR A 106 1.01 -5.32 -8.67
CA THR A 106 1.92 -5.77 -9.75
C THR A 106 2.55 -4.61 -10.53
N SER A 107 2.55 -3.41 -9.94
CA SER A 107 3.14 -2.20 -10.52
C SER A 107 4.66 -2.09 -10.34
N GLY A 108 5.25 -2.91 -9.47
CA GLY A 108 6.67 -2.78 -9.06
C GLY A 108 6.90 -1.85 -7.87
N LEU A 109 5.84 -1.22 -7.32
CA LEU A 109 5.96 -0.47 -6.06
C LEU A 109 6.27 -1.43 -4.90
N THR A 110 7.18 -1.01 -4.01
CA THR A 110 7.58 -1.77 -2.83
C THR A 110 7.57 -0.89 -1.57
N TYR A 111 7.87 -1.50 -0.43
CA TYR A 111 7.89 -0.84 0.89
C TYR A 111 9.12 -1.25 1.67
N GLU A 112 9.49 -0.43 2.66
CA GLU A 112 10.59 -0.67 3.59
C GLU A 112 10.54 -2.04 4.29
N MET A 113 9.34 -2.60 4.48
CA MET A 113 9.16 -3.92 5.10
C MET A 113 9.71 -5.08 4.26
N HIS A 114 10.07 -4.83 2.98
CA HIS A 114 10.66 -5.82 2.08
C HIS A 114 12.18 -5.63 1.90
N ALA A 115 12.83 -4.84 2.76
CA ALA A 115 14.25 -4.49 2.63
C ALA A 115 15.21 -5.70 2.60
N GLU A 116 14.82 -6.81 3.21
CA GLU A 116 15.61 -8.06 3.18
C GLU A 116 15.53 -8.79 1.83
N HIS A 117 14.55 -8.47 0.99
CA HIS A 117 14.26 -9.20 -0.25
C HIS A 117 14.53 -8.39 -1.52
N HIS A 118 14.66 -7.06 -1.43
CA HIS A 118 14.90 -6.24 -2.61
C HIS A 118 15.72 -4.97 -2.30
N PRO A 119 16.72 -4.61 -3.13
CA PRO A 119 17.55 -3.42 -2.89
C PRO A 119 16.75 -2.10 -2.89
N VAL A 120 15.72 -1.98 -3.72
CA VAL A 120 14.82 -0.79 -3.71
C VAL A 120 14.10 -0.65 -2.36
N ALA A 121 13.61 -1.75 -1.80
CA ALA A 121 12.95 -1.72 -0.49
C ALA A 121 13.89 -1.27 0.63
N LYS A 122 15.18 -1.59 0.53
CA LYS A 122 16.22 -1.11 1.44
C LYS A 122 16.42 0.40 1.36
N LEU A 123 16.32 0.99 0.16
CA LEU A 123 16.37 2.45 -0.01
C LEU A 123 15.18 3.14 0.67
N HIS A 124 13.96 2.60 0.52
CA HIS A 124 12.79 3.11 1.24
C HIS A 124 12.98 3.06 2.76
N GLN A 125 13.52 1.97 3.30
CA GLN A 125 13.80 1.83 4.73
C GLN A 125 14.74 2.94 5.24
N GLN A 126 15.81 3.22 4.50
CA GLN A 126 16.82 4.24 4.85
C GLN A 126 16.27 5.68 4.75
N SER A 127 15.23 5.88 3.94
CA SER A 127 14.61 7.18 3.69
C SER A 127 13.36 7.48 4.55
N SER A 128 13.01 6.59 5.48
CA SER A 128 11.76 6.68 6.25
C SER A 128 11.68 7.99 7.06
N ALA A 129 10.85 8.93 6.60
CA ALA A 129 10.58 10.20 7.27
C ALA A 129 9.47 10.07 8.32
N ASP A 130 9.34 11.10 9.14
CA ASP A 130 8.30 11.24 10.16
C ASP A 130 6.89 11.24 9.52
N ARG A 131 6.13 10.17 9.76
CA ARG A 131 4.79 9.93 9.20
C ARG A 131 3.71 10.86 9.76
N ALA A 132 4.07 11.79 10.65
CA ALA A 132 3.13 12.68 11.31
C ALA A 132 2.50 13.76 10.39
N ARG A 133 3.04 14.00 9.18
CA ARG A 133 2.50 14.97 8.20
C ARG A 133 2.66 14.50 6.74
N LEU A 134 1.94 13.45 6.36
CA LEU A 134 1.97 12.96 4.98
C LEU A 134 0.84 13.58 4.16
N SER A 135 1.17 14.43 3.19
CA SER A 135 0.27 14.78 2.09
C SER A 135 0.29 13.68 1.02
N LEU A 136 -0.74 13.64 0.15
CA LEU A 136 -0.72 12.75 -1.02
C LEU A 136 0.49 13.03 -1.91
N GLU A 137 0.80 14.30 -2.15
CA GLU A 137 1.96 14.74 -2.91
C GLU A 137 3.27 14.21 -2.31
N TRP A 138 3.47 14.38 -1.00
CA TRP A 138 4.65 13.84 -0.33
C TRP A 138 4.74 12.31 -0.49
N MET A 139 3.60 11.60 -0.40
CA MET A 139 3.60 10.14 -0.52
C MET A 139 3.97 9.68 -1.93
N VAL A 140 3.44 10.35 -2.97
CA VAL A 140 3.82 10.09 -4.36
C VAL A 140 5.30 10.36 -4.55
N ASP A 141 5.80 11.48 -4.03
CA ASP A 141 7.21 11.87 -4.16
C ASP A 141 8.14 10.90 -3.46
N HIS A 142 7.78 10.48 -2.26
CA HIS A 142 8.55 9.52 -1.49
C HIS A 142 8.56 8.13 -2.14
N LEU A 143 7.42 7.66 -2.65
CA LEU A 143 7.32 6.37 -3.32
C LEU A 143 8.07 6.34 -4.65
N LEU A 144 8.06 7.45 -5.39
CA LEU A 144 8.65 7.54 -6.72
C LEU A 144 10.07 8.15 -6.73
N ASN A 145 10.65 8.43 -5.56
CA ASN A 145 12.04 8.89 -5.45
C ASN A 145 13.06 7.78 -5.79
N PHE A 146 12.61 6.53 -5.83
CA PHE A 146 13.42 5.36 -6.17
C PHE A 146 12.80 4.63 -7.37
N PRO A 147 13.61 3.89 -8.14
CA PRO A 147 13.09 3.07 -9.22
C PRO A 147 12.15 1.99 -8.66
N LEU A 148 11.22 1.52 -9.49
CA LEU A 148 10.39 0.36 -9.20
C LEU A 148 11.27 -0.88 -8.95
N ALA A 149 10.79 -1.77 -8.09
CA ALA A 149 11.44 -3.04 -7.78
C ALA A 149 11.39 -4.01 -8.97
#